data_AF-A0A940LV74-F1
#
_entry.id   AF-A0A940LV74-F1
#
_cell.length_a   1.000
_cell.length_b   1.000
_cell.length_c   1.000
_cell.angle_alpha   90.00
_cell.angle_beta   90.00
_cell.angle_gamma   90.00
#
_symmetry.space_group_name_H-M   'P 1'
#
loop_
_entity.id
_entity.type
_entity.pdbx_description
1 polymer ?
#
loop_
_entity_poly.entity_id
_entity_poly.type
_entity_poly.pdbx_seq_one_letter_code
_entity_poly.pdbx_strand_id
1 'polypeptide(L)'
;MRLPFNGLTLCTGLLALCVAIPAAAQRFAGEIVISATGQCPAGMKAANGELLSVRDHDALFRLFGTAYGGDGVKSFALPDLRAQQIALNNLARTTPAPGATRMAPAMRTDLPLVYCVVLEGDMK
;
A
#
# COMPACT_ATOMS: atom_id res chain seq x y z
N MET A 1 -63.67 16.27 -6.30
CA MET A 1 -62.57 16.71 -7.18
C MET A 1 -61.37 15.78 -6.99
N ARG A 2 -61.04 15.02 -8.02
CA ARG A 2 -59.84 14.16 -8.12
C ARG A 2 -58.64 15.05 -8.45
N LEU A 3 -57.60 15.05 -7.62
CA LEU A 3 -56.23 15.32 -8.05
C LEU A 3 -55.37 14.11 -7.63
N PRO A 4 -54.57 13.56 -8.56
CA PRO A 4 -54.04 12.20 -8.48
C PRO A 4 -52.76 12.09 -7.65
N PHE A 5 -52.61 10.91 -7.05
CA PHE A 5 -51.35 10.34 -6.59
C PHE A 5 -50.18 10.74 -7.49
N ASN A 6 -49.26 11.57 -6.97
CA ASN A 6 -47.89 11.63 -7.47
C ASN A 6 -46.94 11.42 -6.30
N GLY A 7 -47.07 10.23 -5.70
CA GLY A 7 -46.30 9.77 -4.55
C GLY A 7 -44.99 9.06 -4.91
N LEU A 8 -44.29 9.49 -5.97
CA LEU A 8 -43.07 8.81 -6.43
C LEU A 8 -41.78 9.65 -6.40
N THR A 9 -41.84 10.95 -6.13
CA THR A 9 -40.64 11.83 -6.20
C THR A 9 -39.95 12.12 -4.86
N LEU A 10 -40.40 11.53 -3.75
CA LEU A 10 -39.71 11.65 -2.44
C LEU A 10 -38.76 10.47 -2.13
N CYS A 11 -38.96 9.29 -2.74
CA CYS A 11 -38.11 8.12 -2.48
C CYS A 11 -36.78 8.12 -3.25
N THR A 12 -36.64 8.91 -4.32
CA THR A 12 -35.38 9.00 -5.07
C THR A 12 -34.35 9.91 -4.40
N GLY A 13 -34.77 10.80 -3.48
CA GLY A 13 -33.87 11.69 -2.74
C GLY A 13 -33.18 11.06 -1.53
N LEU A 14 -33.75 10.00 -0.95
CA LEU A 14 -33.21 9.34 0.25
C LEU A 14 -32.30 8.15 -0.09
N LEU A 15 -32.37 7.62 -1.31
CA LEU A 15 -31.55 6.49 -1.77
C LEU A 15 -30.19 6.89 -2.35
N ALA A 16 -29.89 8.19 -2.43
CA ALA A 16 -28.59 8.72 -2.87
C ALA A 16 -27.60 9.01 -1.71
N LEU A 17 -28.01 8.83 -0.44
CA LEU A 17 -27.13 8.97 0.74
C LEU A 17 -26.43 7.65 1.11
N CYS A 18 -26.06 6.86 0.11
CA CYS A 18 -25.19 5.70 0.30
C CYS A 18 -24.25 5.56 -0.91
N VAL A 19 -23.69 6.68 -1.38
CA VAL A 19 -22.53 6.60 -2.26
C VAL A 19 -21.30 6.64 -1.36
N ALA A 20 -20.80 5.44 -1.08
CA ALA A 20 -19.47 5.08 -0.60
C ALA A 20 -18.81 6.11 0.31
N ILE A 21 -18.84 5.86 1.62
CA ILE A 21 -17.72 6.28 2.47
C ILE A 21 -16.53 5.48 1.94
N PRO A 22 -15.52 6.06 1.24
CA PRO A 22 -14.29 5.32 1.10
C PRO A 22 -13.81 5.12 2.53
N ALA A 23 -13.76 3.87 3.00
CA ALA A 23 -12.88 3.52 4.08
C ALA A 23 -11.47 3.74 3.52
N ALA A 24 -11.04 5.00 3.46
CA ALA A 24 -9.67 5.35 3.24
C ALA A 24 -8.95 4.69 4.41
N ALA A 25 -8.28 3.58 4.14
CA ALA A 25 -7.26 3.10 5.05
C ALA A 25 -6.34 4.31 5.25
N GLN A 26 -6.39 4.93 6.43
CA GLN A 26 -5.54 6.06 6.75
C GLN A 26 -4.11 5.53 6.67
N ARG A 27 -3.43 5.81 5.56
CA ARG A 27 -2.03 5.45 5.38
C ARG A 27 -1.21 6.62 5.87
N PHE A 28 -0.19 6.31 6.64
CA PHE A 28 0.74 7.32 7.11
C PHE A 28 1.91 7.41 6.15
N ALA A 29 2.40 8.63 5.90
CA ALA A 29 3.62 8.82 5.13
C ALA A 29 4.76 8.04 5.82
N GLY A 30 5.57 7.31 5.04
CA GLY A 30 6.66 6.48 5.57
C GLY A 30 6.25 5.11 6.13
N GLU A 31 4.97 4.74 6.08
CA GLU A 31 4.54 3.36 6.39
C GLU A 31 5.16 2.36 5.41
N ILE A 32 5.60 1.20 5.91
CA ILE A 32 6.15 0.11 5.10
C ILE A 32 5.08 -0.97 4.95
N VAL A 33 4.71 -1.26 3.71
CA VAL A 33 3.68 -2.24 3.33
C VAL A 33 4.30 -3.31 2.44
N ILE A 34 3.90 -4.56 2.62
CA ILE A 34 4.31 -5.66 1.75
C ILE A 34 3.27 -5.81 0.64
N SER A 35 3.73 -5.67 -0.62
CA SER A 35 2.94 -5.98 -1.80
C SER A 35 3.21 -7.40 -2.26
N ALA A 36 2.15 -8.17 -2.50
CA ALA A 36 2.22 -9.53 -3.03
C ALA A 36 2.09 -9.60 -4.55
N THR A 37 2.25 -8.50 -5.27
CA THR A 37 2.11 -8.44 -6.74
C THR A 37 3.42 -8.23 -7.48
N GLY A 38 4.57 -8.16 -6.78
CA GLY A 38 5.85 -7.82 -7.39
C GLY A 38 6.04 -6.33 -7.67
N GLN A 39 5.03 -5.50 -7.41
CA GLN A 39 5.02 -4.09 -7.77
C GLN A 39 4.36 -3.27 -6.65
N CYS A 40 4.84 -2.03 -6.49
CA CYS A 40 4.22 -1.10 -5.57
C CYS A 40 3.01 -0.43 -6.23
N PRO A 41 1.87 -0.33 -5.53
CA PRO A 41 0.70 0.39 -6.01
C PRO A 41 0.99 1.91 -6.09
N ALA A 42 0.10 2.65 -6.74
CA ALA A 42 0.22 4.11 -6.86
C ALA A 42 0.31 4.78 -5.48
N GLY A 43 1.10 5.85 -5.38
CA GLY A 43 1.38 6.53 -4.11
C GLY A 43 2.37 5.78 -3.21
N MET A 44 3.02 4.72 -3.70
CA MET A 44 4.06 3.99 -2.98
C MET A 44 5.29 3.75 -3.87
N LYS A 45 6.46 3.61 -3.25
CA LYS A 45 7.72 3.28 -3.92
C LYS A 45 8.36 2.06 -3.30
N ALA A 46 9.13 1.31 -4.09
CA ALA A 46 9.86 0.18 -3.54
C ALA A 46 10.90 0.66 -2.52
N ALA A 47 11.05 -0.06 -1.41
CA ALA A 47 12.10 0.18 -0.44
C ALA A 47 13.43 -0.41 -0.96
N ASN A 48 14.04 0.28 -1.93
CA ASN A 48 15.22 -0.18 -2.67
C ASN A 48 16.42 0.78 -2.58
N GLY A 49 16.37 1.79 -1.71
CA GLY A 49 17.41 2.83 -1.65
C GLY A 49 17.27 3.97 -2.67
N GLU A 50 16.13 4.10 -3.36
CA GLU A 50 15.91 5.18 -4.34
C GLU A 50 16.03 6.57 -3.69
N LEU A 51 16.68 7.50 -4.41
CA LEU A 51 16.77 8.91 -4.03
C LEU A 51 15.52 9.65 -4.46
N LEU A 52 14.87 10.31 -3.51
CA LEU A 52 13.69 11.13 -3.70
C LEU A 52 14.01 12.60 -3.43
N SER A 53 13.27 13.48 -4.12
CA SER A 53 13.33 14.93 -3.93
C SER A 53 12.71 15.32 -2.59
N VAL A 54 13.45 16.06 -1.77
CA VAL A 54 12.95 16.61 -0.49
C VAL A 54 11.76 17.54 -0.74
N ARG A 55 11.80 18.31 -1.83
CA ARG A 55 10.75 19.29 -2.17
C ARG A 55 9.40 18.66 -2.43
N ASP A 56 9.40 17.47 -3.02
CA ASP A 56 8.18 16.76 -3.41
C ASP A 56 7.67 15.85 -2.28
N HIS A 57 8.53 15.52 -1.29
CA HIS A 57 8.23 14.57 -0.21
C HIS A 57 8.70 15.07 1.17
N ASP A 58 8.37 16.32 1.53
CA ASP A 58 8.79 16.96 2.79
C ASP A 58 8.36 16.15 4.03
N ALA A 59 7.13 15.63 4.04
CA ALA A 59 6.61 14.82 5.15
C ALA A 59 7.46 13.55 5.39
N LEU A 60 7.91 12.88 4.33
CA LEU A 60 8.80 11.72 4.42
C LEU A 60 10.20 12.10 4.86
N PHE A 61 10.73 13.22 4.36
CA PHE A 61 12.03 13.71 4.78
C PHE A 61 12.06 14.01 6.28
N ARG A 62 10.97 14.52 6.85
CA ARG A 62 10.86 14.75 8.30
C ARG A 62 10.90 13.46 9.12
N LEU A 63 10.54 12.31 8.53
CA LEU A 63 10.55 11.00 9.18
C LEU A 63 11.89 10.28 9.01
N PHE A 64 12.43 10.24 7.80
CA PHE A 64 13.64 9.48 7.49
C PHE A 64 14.93 10.31 7.55
N GLY A 65 14.84 11.62 7.35
CA GLY A 65 15.99 12.50 7.20
C GLY A 65 16.95 11.97 6.14
N THR A 66 18.25 11.97 6.47
CA THR A 66 19.31 11.40 5.64
C THR A 66 19.80 10.05 6.15
N ALA A 67 19.03 9.35 7.00
CA ALA A 67 19.47 8.11 7.65
C ALA A 67 19.86 7.02 6.63
N TYR A 68 19.24 7.03 5.45
CA TYR A 68 19.49 6.07 4.38
C TYR A 68 20.35 6.64 3.24
N GLY A 69 20.80 7.90 3.33
CA GLY A 69 21.58 8.60 2.30
C GLY A 69 20.90 9.84 1.72
N GLY A 70 21.50 10.38 0.66
CA GLY A 70 21.13 11.67 0.06
C GLY A 70 21.94 12.85 0.60
N ASP A 71 21.66 14.04 0.10
CA ASP A 71 22.37 15.28 0.48
C ASP A 71 21.67 16.06 1.60
N GLY A 72 20.44 15.65 1.99
CA GLY A 72 19.67 16.26 3.07
C GLY A 72 19.14 17.66 2.78
N VAL A 73 19.34 18.15 1.55
CA VAL A 73 18.93 19.49 1.13
C VAL A 73 18.02 19.41 -0.09
N LYS A 74 18.42 18.65 -1.11
CA LYS A 74 17.63 18.45 -2.33
C LYS A 74 17.04 17.04 -2.40
N SER A 75 17.73 16.07 -1.80
CA SER A 75 17.44 14.66 -1.93
C SER A 75 17.69 13.88 -0.64
N PHE A 76 16.91 12.82 -0.47
CA PHE A 76 17.07 11.83 0.59
C PHE A 76 16.82 10.44 0.01
N ALA A 77 17.39 9.41 0.62
CA ALA A 77 17.18 8.03 0.17
C ALA A 77 16.08 7.33 0.97
N LEU A 78 15.37 6.42 0.32
CA LEU A 78 14.50 5.44 0.98
C LEU A 78 15.32 4.33 1.65
N PRO A 79 14.75 3.58 2.60
CA PRO A 79 15.38 2.36 3.10
C PRO A 79 15.59 1.33 1.97
N ASP A 80 16.70 0.59 2.03
CA ASP A 80 16.94 -0.57 1.15
C ASP A 80 16.57 -1.87 1.90
N LEU A 81 15.42 -2.44 1.55
CA LEU A 81 14.88 -3.67 2.12
C LEU A 81 14.99 -4.87 1.17
N ARG A 82 15.78 -4.76 0.09
CA ARG A 82 15.94 -5.84 -0.89
C ARG A 82 16.54 -7.11 -0.28
N ALA A 83 17.43 -6.97 0.71
CA ALA A 83 17.99 -8.11 1.42
C ALA A 83 16.91 -8.88 2.19
N GLN A 84 16.04 -8.18 2.95
CA GLN A 84 14.90 -8.79 3.62
C GLN A 84 13.92 -9.40 2.61
N GLN A 85 13.73 -8.75 1.47
CA GLN A 85 12.84 -9.23 0.42
C GLN A 85 13.26 -10.58 -0.16
N ILE A 86 14.56 -10.76 -0.41
CA ILE A 86 15.10 -12.05 -0.87
C ILE A 86 14.87 -13.13 0.19
N ALA A 87 15.11 -12.83 1.47
CA ALA A 87 14.87 -13.75 2.56
C ALA A 87 13.38 -14.15 2.64
N LEU A 88 12.46 -13.18 2.56
CA LEU A 88 11.02 -13.41 2.58
C LEU A 88 10.57 -14.30 1.41
N ASN A 89 11.08 -14.00 0.20
CA ASN A 89 10.80 -14.78 -1.00
C ASN A 89 11.37 -16.21 -0.91
N ASN A 90 12.49 -16.43 -0.22
CA ASN A 90 13.05 -17.77 0.00
C ASN A 90 12.22 -18.58 0.99
N LEU A 91 11.71 -17.95 2.06
CA LEU A 91 10.82 -18.59 3.02
C LEU A 91 9.48 -18.99 2.39
N ALA A 92 8.95 -18.16 1.50
CA ALA A 92 7.75 -18.49 0.73
C ALA A 92 7.98 -19.73 -0.18
N ARG A 93 9.22 -19.94 -0.63
CA ARG A 93 9.60 -21.03 -1.54
C ARG A 93 9.99 -22.34 -0.87
N THR A 94 10.10 -22.41 0.47
CA THR A 94 10.48 -23.67 1.12
C THR A 94 9.39 -24.70 0.89
N THR A 95 9.77 -25.73 0.15
CA THR A 95 8.97 -26.88 -0.24
C THR A 95 8.26 -27.52 0.96
N PRO A 96 7.07 -28.12 0.75
CA PRO A 96 6.38 -28.87 1.80
C PRO A 96 7.32 -29.93 2.39
N ALA A 97 7.25 -30.12 3.72
CA ALA A 97 8.05 -31.13 4.41
C ALA A 97 7.92 -32.50 3.71
N PRO A 98 9.01 -33.28 3.58
CA PRO A 98 8.94 -34.62 3.00
C PRO A 98 7.95 -35.47 3.82
N GLY A 99 6.81 -35.82 3.22
CA GLY A 99 5.71 -36.54 3.87
C GLY A 99 4.37 -35.79 3.96
N ALA A 100 4.27 -34.54 3.51
CA ALA A 100 3.01 -33.81 3.46
C ALA A 100 2.09 -34.31 2.30
N THR A 101 1.34 -35.39 2.52
CA THR A 101 0.40 -35.98 1.54
C THR A 101 -0.92 -35.20 1.37
N ARG A 102 -0.95 -33.92 1.72
CA ARG A 102 -2.12 -33.08 1.42
C ARG A 102 -1.66 -31.89 0.62
N MET A 103 -1.97 -31.93 -0.67
CA MET A 103 -2.02 -30.75 -1.52
C MET A 103 -3.03 -29.78 -0.90
N ALA A 104 -2.62 -29.04 0.12
CA ALA A 104 -3.22 -27.75 0.38
C ALA A 104 -3.08 -26.97 -0.94
N PRO A 105 -4.11 -26.22 -1.39
CA PRO A 105 -3.90 -25.33 -2.52
C PRO A 105 -2.67 -24.52 -2.18
N ALA A 106 -1.62 -24.64 -3.01
CA ALA A 106 -0.42 -23.85 -2.81
C ALA A 106 -0.92 -22.40 -2.78
N MET A 107 -0.97 -21.82 -1.58
CA MET A 107 -0.97 -20.37 -1.40
C MET A 107 0.10 -19.92 -2.40
N ARG A 108 -0.26 -19.10 -3.40
CA ARG A 108 0.67 -18.68 -4.46
C ARG A 108 1.88 -18.01 -3.80
N THR A 109 2.87 -18.80 -3.40
CA THR A 109 4.09 -18.35 -2.74
C THR A 109 5.16 -17.99 -3.76
N ASP A 110 4.89 -18.27 -5.04
CA ASP A 110 5.65 -17.80 -6.20
C ASP A 110 5.37 -16.34 -6.54
N LEU A 111 4.49 -15.65 -5.81
CA LEU A 111 4.31 -14.21 -5.99
C LEU A 111 5.54 -13.49 -5.42
N PRO A 112 6.24 -12.67 -6.23
CA PRO A 112 7.35 -11.87 -5.73
C PRO A 112 6.82 -10.87 -4.70
N LEU A 113 7.19 -11.06 -3.44
CA LEU A 113 6.87 -10.11 -2.38
C LEU A 113 7.78 -8.89 -2.53
N VAL A 114 7.21 -7.70 -2.40
CA VAL A 114 7.93 -6.43 -2.47
C VAL A 114 7.62 -5.53 -1.29
N TYR A 115 8.64 -5.00 -0.63
CA TYR A 115 8.48 -3.95 0.37
C TYR A 115 8.29 -2.60 -0.31
N CYS A 116 7.19 -1.93 0.03
CA CYS A 116 6.81 -0.64 -0.50
C CYS A 116 6.67 0.38 0.63
N VAL A 117 7.16 1.59 0.41
CA VAL A 117 7.04 2.73 1.30
C VAL A 117 5.91 3.62 0.79
N VAL A 118 5.01 4.03 1.67
CA VAL A 118 3.96 4.99 1.37
C VAL A 118 4.55 6.38 1.18
N LEU A 119 4.35 6.96 -0.01
CA LEU A 119 4.88 8.29 -0.37
C LEU A 119 4.00 9.44 0.12
N GLU A 120 2.70 9.21 0.23
CA GLU A 120 1.71 10.24 0.51
C GLU A 120 0.73 9.69 1.55
N GLY A 121 0.52 10.46 2.61
CA GLY A 121 -0.31 10.08 3.73
C GLY A 121 -0.20 11.09 4.87
N ASP A 122 -1.07 11.00 5.85
CA ASP A 122 -1.00 11.87 7.01
C ASP A 122 0.25 11.56 7.85
N MET A 123 0.77 12.56 8.56
CA MET A 123 1.78 12.34 9.58
C MET A 123 1.09 11.97 10.89
N LYS A 124 1.61 10.96 11.58
CA LYS A 124 1.06 10.48 12.86
C LYS A 124 1.31 11.47 14.00
#